data_AF-A0A8J1TDX4-F1
#
_entry.id   AF-A0A8J1TDX4-F1
#
_cell.length_a   1.000
_cell.length_b   1.000
_cell.length_c   1.000
_cell.angle_alpha   90.00
_cell.angle_beta   90.00
_cell.angle_gamma   90.00
#
_symmetry.space_group_name_H-M   'P 1'
#
loop_
_entity.id
_entity.type
_entity.pdbx_description
1 polymer ?
#
loop_
_entity_poly.entity_id
_entity_poly.type
_entity_poly.pdbx_seq_one_letter_code
_entity_poly.pdbx_strand_id
1 'polypeptide(L)'
;MLIGTYKGVHVQITLLMIHTVKHMLIGTYEAVHVQITLLMIHTVKHMLIGTYKAVHVQITLLMIHTVKHMLIGTYEAVHVQITLLMIHTVKHMLIGTYKAVHVQITLLMIHTVKHMLIGTYKAVHVQITLLMIHTVKHMLIGTYEAVHVQITLLMIHTVKHMLIGTYKAVHVQVTLLMIHTVKHMLIGTYEAVHVQITLLMIHTV
;
A
#
# COMPACT_ATOMS: atom_id res chain seq x y z
N MET A 1 -22.12 -1.51 3.38
CA MET A 1 -22.17 -2.76 2.60
C MET A 1 -21.11 -3.69 3.13
N LEU A 2 -21.50 -4.90 3.51
CA LEU A 2 -20.61 -5.99 3.89
C LEU A 2 -20.57 -6.98 2.73
N ILE A 3 -19.39 -7.30 2.24
CA ILE A 3 -19.15 -8.50 1.42
C ILE A 3 -18.63 -9.56 2.40
N GLY A 4 -19.28 -10.73 2.42
CA GLY A 4 -19.34 -11.63 3.58
C GLY A 4 -18.02 -12.29 4.02
N THR A 5 -18.17 -13.33 4.85
CA THR A 5 -17.07 -14.19 5.30
C THR A 5 -17.12 -15.50 4.52
N TYR A 6 -16.00 -15.95 3.97
CA TYR A 6 -15.96 -17.11 3.08
C TYR A 6 -14.84 -18.07 3.49
N LYS A 7 -15.16 -19.38 3.45
CA LYS A 7 -14.19 -20.48 3.53
C LYS A 7 -14.30 -21.31 2.26
N GLY A 8 -13.17 -21.65 1.63
CA GLY A 8 -13.15 -22.43 0.40
C GLY A 8 -11.76 -22.56 -0.21
N VAL A 9 -11.57 -23.37 -1.25
CA VAL A 9 -10.25 -23.52 -1.88
C VAL A 9 -9.88 -22.26 -2.68
N HIS A 10 -10.81 -21.76 -3.50
CA HIS A 10 -10.63 -20.55 -4.31
C HIS A 10 -11.78 -19.58 -4.06
N VAL A 11 -11.47 -18.32 -3.76
CA VAL A 11 -12.44 -17.23 -3.64
C VAL A 11 -12.12 -16.17 -4.68
N GLN A 12 -13.11 -15.83 -5.50
CA GLN A 12 -13.03 -14.72 -6.45
C GLN A 12 -14.17 -13.75 -6.20
N ILE A 13 -13.84 -12.46 -6.06
CA ILE A 13 -14.80 -11.37 -5.92
C ILE A 13 -14.49 -10.32 -6.98
N THR A 14 -15.45 -10.07 -7.86
CA THR A 14 -15.43 -8.91 -8.75
C THR A 14 -16.60 -8.01 -8.37
N LEU A 15 -16.34 -6.74 -8.08
CA LEU A 15 -17.36 -5.77 -7.72
C LEU A 15 -17.16 -4.47 -8.52
N LEU A 16 -18.20 -4.08 -9.24
CA LEU A 16 -18.36 -2.77 -9.85
C LEU A 16 -19.41 -1.97 -9.06
N MET A 17 -19.07 -0.77 -8.60
CA MET A 17 -20.01 0.14 -7.93
C MET A 17 -19.95 1.51 -8.56
N ILE A 18 -21.13 2.05 -8.90
CA ILE A 18 -21.23 3.38 -9.53
C ILE A 18 -21.73 4.46 -8.54
N HIS A 19 -22.28 4.08 -7.37
CA HIS A 19 -22.89 5.03 -6.41
C HIS A 19 -22.13 5.22 -5.08
N THR A 20 -22.40 6.36 -4.43
CA THR A 20 -21.72 6.82 -3.21
C THR A 20 -21.95 5.86 -2.03
N VAL A 21 -20.87 5.30 -1.49
CA VAL A 21 -20.88 4.39 -0.35
C VAL A 21 -20.45 5.12 0.93
N LYS A 22 -21.29 5.10 1.98
CA LYS A 22 -20.87 5.58 3.30
C LYS A 22 -19.80 4.65 3.90
N HIS A 23 -20.06 3.35 3.98
CA HIS A 23 -19.12 2.36 4.52
C HIS A 23 -19.12 1.08 3.67
N MET A 24 -17.94 0.66 3.23
CA MET A 24 -17.68 -0.64 2.62
C MET A 24 -16.80 -1.47 3.56
N LEU A 25 -17.21 -2.71 3.81
CA LEU A 25 -16.44 -3.73 4.51
C LEU A 25 -16.38 -4.96 3.62
N ILE A 26 -15.17 -5.44 3.35
CA ILE A 26 -14.93 -6.75 2.74
C ILE A 26 -14.40 -7.62 3.88
N GLY A 27 -15.11 -8.71 4.18
CA GLY A 27 -14.99 -9.47 5.44
C GLY A 27 -13.69 -10.27 5.63
N THR A 28 -13.78 -11.36 6.37
CA THR A 28 -12.65 -12.26 6.65
C THR A 28 -12.71 -13.52 5.80
N TYR A 29 -11.54 -13.99 5.37
CA TYR A 29 -11.42 -15.07 4.39
C TYR A 29 -10.36 -16.09 4.84
N GLU A 30 -10.73 -17.37 4.78
CA GLU A 30 -9.81 -18.50 4.91
C GLU A 30 -9.87 -19.33 3.63
N ALA A 31 -8.83 -19.26 2.79
CA ALA A 31 -8.82 -19.96 1.50
C ALA A 31 -7.41 -20.33 1.04
N VAL A 32 -7.27 -21.20 0.04
CA VAL A 32 -5.95 -21.39 -0.60
C VAL A 32 -5.63 -20.18 -1.48
N HIS A 33 -6.58 -19.74 -2.30
CA HIS A 33 -6.44 -18.58 -3.18
C HIS A 33 -7.59 -17.58 -2.99
N VAL A 34 -7.24 -16.29 -2.91
CA VAL A 34 -8.20 -15.17 -2.85
C VAL A 34 -7.85 -14.15 -3.93
N GLN A 35 -8.78 -13.88 -4.83
CA GLN A 35 -8.69 -12.80 -5.81
C GLN A 35 -9.83 -11.80 -5.62
N ILE A 36 -9.49 -10.52 -5.47
CA ILE A 36 -10.46 -9.43 -5.31
C ILE A 36 -10.18 -8.35 -6.35
N THR A 37 -11.15 -8.08 -7.21
CA THR A 37 -11.13 -6.98 -8.18
C THR A 37 -12.26 -6.01 -7.86
N LEU A 38 -11.92 -4.75 -7.59
CA LEU A 38 -12.84 -3.70 -7.18
C LEU A 38 -12.72 -2.51 -8.14
N LEU A 39 -13.83 -2.17 -8.80
CA LEU A 39 -13.96 -0.94 -9.60
C LEU A 39 -15.03 -0.05 -8.97
N MET A 40 -14.60 1.11 -8.48
CA MET A 40 -15.45 2.05 -7.77
C MET A 40 -15.46 3.40 -8.49
N ILE A 41 -16.63 3.79 -8.96
CA ILE A 41 -16.91 5.16 -9.39
C ILE A 41 -17.30 5.95 -8.13
N HIS A 42 -18.57 6.30 -7.83
CA HIS A 42 -18.87 7.35 -6.84
C HIS A 42 -18.35 7.16 -5.38
N THR A 43 -18.16 8.32 -4.73
CA THR A 43 -17.59 8.60 -3.40
C THR A 43 -17.68 7.50 -2.35
N VAL A 44 -16.55 7.14 -1.74
CA VAL A 44 -16.52 6.21 -0.59
C VAL A 44 -16.06 6.95 0.67
N LYS A 45 -16.90 7.07 1.71
CA LYS A 45 -16.40 7.68 2.96
C LYS A 45 -15.41 6.73 3.67
N HIS A 46 -15.77 5.47 3.86
CA HIS A 46 -14.91 4.48 4.51
C HIS A 46 -14.87 3.17 3.72
N MET A 47 -13.67 2.63 3.52
CA MET A 47 -13.40 1.30 2.99
C MET A 47 -12.52 0.54 3.98
N LEU A 48 -12.94 -0.66 4.36
CA LEU A 48 -12.15 -1.63 5.11
C LEU A 48 -12.09 -2.93 4.30
N ILE A 49 -10.88 -3.36 3.96
CA ILE A 49 -10.59 -4.69 3.41
C ILE A 49 -10.03 -5.49 4.60
N GLY A 50 -10.69 -6.58 4.97
CA GLY A 50 -10.55 -7.23 6.28
C GLY A 50 -9.30 -8.07 6.50
N THR A 51 -9.45 -9.17 7.26
CA THR A 51 -8.35 -10.07 7.64
C THR A 51 -8.37 -11.34 6.81
N TYR A 52 -7.22 -11.74 6.28
CA TYR A 52 -7.08 -12.87 5.35
C TYR A 52 -6.04 -13.87 5.86
N LYS A 53 -6.39 -15.15 5.83
CA LYS A 53 -5.45 -16.26 5.97
C LYS A 53 -5.51 -17.11 4.71
N ALA A 54 -4.49 -17.03 3.86
CA ALA A 54 -4.48 -17.75 2.59
C ALA A 54 -3.09 -18.10 2.08
N VAL A 55 -2.96 -19.02 1.13
CA VAL A 55 -1.66 -19.26 0.48
C VAL A 55 -1.35 -18.11 -0.49
N HIS A 56 -2.35 -17.68 -1.25
CA HIS A 56 -2.26 -16.62 -2.26
C HIS A 56 -3.36 -15.57 -2.05
N VAL A 57 -2.98 -14.30 -2.02
CA VAL A 57 -3.92 -13.17 -2.02
C VAL A 57 -3.53 -12.18 -3.13
N GLN A 58 -4.46 -11.91 -4.05
CA GLN A 58 -4.35 -10.87 -5.06
C GLN A 58 -5.49 -9.86 -4.89
N ILE A 59 -5.16 -8.58 -4.70
CA ILE A 59 -6.14 -7.48 -4.60
C ILE A 59 -5.82 -6.45 -5.68
N THR A 60 -6.79 -6.18 -6.56
CA THR A 60 -6.75 -5.11 -7.55
C THR A 60 -7.89 -4.14 -7.26
N LEU A 61 -7.56 -2.87 -7.01
CA LEU A 61 -8.54 -1.84 -6.68
C LEU A 61 -8.33 -0.60 -7.54
N LEU A 62 -9.37 -0.21 -8.28
CA LEU A 62 -9.44 0.99 -9.12
C LEU A 62 -10.55 1.91 -8.61
N MET A 63 -10.21 3.14 -8.22
CA MET A 63 -11.15 4.10 -7.65
C MET A 63 -11.08 5.46 -8.36
N ILE A 64 -12.24 5.97 -8.78
CA ILE A 64 -12.38 7.19 -9.59
C ILE A 64 -13.11 8.31 -8.82
N HIS A 65 -13.48 8.13 -7.55
CA HIS A 65 -13.98 9.22 -6.69
C HIS A 65 -13.27 9.29 -5.32
N THR A 66 -13.59 10.36 -4.58
CA THR A 66 -12.99 10.70 -3.28
C THR A 66 -13.16 9.60 -2.23
N VAL A 67 -12.06 9.31 -1.53
CA VAL A 67 -12.03 8.45 -0.34
C VAL A 67 -11.66 9.26 0.90
N LYS A 68 -12.45 9.16 1.98
CA LYS A 68 -12.01 9.73 3.26
C LYS A 68 -11.08 8.77 4.00
N HIS A 69 -11.46 7.50 4.13
CA HIS A 69 -10.68 6.50 4.86
C HIS A 69 -10.60 5.19 4.08
N MET A 70 -9.39 4.70 3.86
CA MET A 70 -9.11 3.35 3.36
C MET A 70 -8.21 2.64 4.36
N LEU A 71 -8.64 1.46 4.80
CA LEU A 71 -7.86 0.53 5.61
C LEU A 71 -7.81 -0.82 4.88
N ILE A 72 -6.60 -1.27 4.59
CA ILE A 72 -6.29 -2.62 4.11
C ILE A 72 -5.70 -3.35 5.31
N GLY A 73 -6.36 -4.43 5.78
CA GLY A 73 -6.21 -4.99 7.11
C GLY A 73 -4.96 -5.86 7.35
N THR A 74 -5.13 -6.91 8.14
CA THR A 74 -4.07 -7.87 8.52
C THR A 74 -4.07 -9.11 7.63
N TYR A 75 -2.89 -9.58 7.23
CA TYR A 75 -2.74 -10.72 6.33
C TYR A 75 -1.70 -11.71 6.87
N GLU A 76 -2.06 -12.99 6.95
CA GLU A 76 -1.12 -14.10 7.07
C GLU A 76 -1.18 -14.93 5.78
N ALA A 77 -0.18 -14.82 4.91
CA ALA A 77 -0.19 -15.53 3.63
C ALA A 77 1.21 -15.88 3.10
N VAL A 78 1.33 -16.85 2.19
CA VAL A 78 2.65 -17.15 1.58
C VAL A 78 3.03 -16.03 0.62
N HIS A 79 2.13 -15.66 -0.29
CA HIS A 79 2.34 -14.55 -1.23
C HIS A 79 1.15 -13.58 -1.21
N VAL A 80 1.45 -12.28 -1.09
CA VAL A 80 0.47 -11.18 -1.18
C VAL A 80 0.85 -10.24 -2.33
N GLN A 81 -0.10 -9.98 -3.23
CA GLN A 81 0.00 -8.96 -4.26
C GLN A 81 -1.15 -7.95 -4.13
N ILE A 82 -0.81 -6.67 -4.00
CA ILE A 82 -1.77 -5.57 -3.93
C ILE A 82 -1.44 -4.56 -5.04
N THR A 83 -2.40 -4.31 -5.93
CA THR A 83 -2.35 -3.28 -6.96
C THR A 83 -3.46 -2.28 -6.72
N LEU A 84 -3.09 -1.02 -6.49
CA LEU A 84 -4.03 0.06 -6.17
C LEU A 84 -3.84 1.25 -7.11
N LEU A 85 -4.90 1.61 -7.85
CA LEU A 85 -4.95 2.76 -8.75
C LEU A 85 -6.03 3.74 -8.28
N MET A 86 -5.62 4.94 -7.88
CA MET A 86 -6.54 5.98 -7.38
C MET A 86 -6.43 7.26 -8.20
N ILE A 87 -7.56 7.69 -8.75
CA ILE A 87 -7.69 8.88 -9.59
C ILE A 87 -8.61 9.88 -8.88
N HIS A 88 -8.21 10.35 -7.69
CA HIS A 88 -8.68 11.58 -7.01
C HIS A 88 -8.03 11.69 -5.61
N THR A 89 -8.77 12.09 -4.57
CA THR A 89 -8.26 12.40 -3.23
C THR A 89 -8.50 11.24 -2.27
N VAL A 90 -7.45 10.86 -1.53
CA VAL A 90 -7.54 10.01 -0.33
C VAL A 90 -7.11 10.84 0.89
N LYS A 91 -7.96 10.97 1.91
CA LYS A 91 -7.50 11.66 3.14
C LYS A 91 -6.57 10.77 3.95
N HIS A 92 -6.99 9.54 4.25
CA HIS A 92 -6.18 8.59 5.01
C HIS A 92 -6.16 7.23 4.30
N MET A 93 -4.96 6.75 4.04
CA MET A 93 -4.68 5.38 3.57
C MET A 93 -3.82 4.69 4.62
N LEU A 94 -4.29 3.56 5.13
CA LEU A 94 -3.53 2.66 5.99
C LEU A 94 -3.48 1.28 5.33
N ILE A 95 -2.27 0.82 5.04
CA ILE A 95 -1.95 -0.54 4.60
C ILE A 95 -1.35 -1.23 5.83
N GLY A 96 -2.01 -2.27 6.33
CA GLY A 96 -1.88 -2.78 7.70
C GLY A 96 -0.63 -3.62 8.00
N THR A 97 -0.81 -4.66 8.80
CA THR A 97 0.26 -5.55 9.29
C THR A 97 0.26 -6.88 8.55
N TYR A 98 1.43 -7.32 8.07
CA TYR A 98 1.56 -8.49 7.20
C TYR A 98 2.60 -9.48 7.76
N LYS A 99 2.24 -10.76 7.79
CA LYS A 99 3.20 -11.87 7.87
C LYS A 99 3.17 -12.65 6.55
N ALA A 100 4.27 -12.69 5.81
CA ALA A 100 4.29 -13.43 4.54
C ALA A 100 5.66 -13.96 4.11
N VAL A 101 5.70 -14.86 3.12
CA VAL A 101 6.98 -15.20 2.47
C VAL A 101 7.34 -14.13 1.44
N HIS A 102 6.37 -13.62 0.68
CA HIS A 102 6.57 -12.49 -0.24
C HIS A 102 5.40 -11.50 -0.18
N VAL A 103 5.71 -10.20 -0.15
CA VAL A 103 4.73 -9.11 -0.31
C VAL A 103 5.12 -8.25 -1.49
N GLN A 104 4.21 -8.03 -2.44
CA GLN A 104 4.34 -7.05 -3.51
C GLN A 104 3.20 -6.03 -3.41
N ILE A 105 3.55 -4.74 -3.29
CA ILE A 105 2.59 -3.63 -3.26
C ILE A 105 2.94 -2.67 -4.39
N THR A 106 2.00 -2.48 -5.33
CA THR A 106 2.08 -1.47 -6.40
C THR A 106 0.98 -0.44 -6.19
N LEU A 107 1.36 0.82 -6.06
CA LEU A 107 0.45 1.93 -5.77
C LEU A 107 0.64 3.07 -6.76
N LEU A 108 -0.41 3.42 -7.51
CA LEU A 108 -0.44 4.54 -8.46
C LEU A 108 -1.51 5.55 -8.03
N MET A 109 -1.07 6.77 -7.70
CA MET A 109 -1.93 7.85 -7.19
C MET A 109 -1.74 9.12 -8.02
N ILE A 110 -2.80 9.57 -8.69
CA ILE A 110 -2.71 10.68 -9.65
C ILE A 110 -2.93 12.06 -8.99
N HIS A 111 -3.48 12.10 -7.77
CA HIS A 111 -3.87 13.37 -7.11
C HIS A 111 -3.36 13.47 -5.65
N THR A 112 -4.23 13.71 -4.67
CA THR A 112 -3.83 14.10 -3.31
C THR A 112 -3.99 12.98 -2.30
N VAL A 113 -2.92 12.67 -1.56
CA VAL A 113 -2.98 11.90 -0.32
C VAL A 113 -2.60 12.79 0.86
N LYS A 114 -3.46 12.93 1.88
CA LYS A 114 -3.04 13.69 3.07
C LYS A 114 -2.12 12.84 3.94
N HIS A 115 -2.53 11.63 4.29
CA HIS A 115 -1.75 10.71 5.11
C HIS A 115 -1.73 9.32 4.47
N MET A 116 -0.52 8.81 4.26
CA MET A 116 -0.26 7.43 3.88
C MET A 116 0.56 6.78 4.97
N LEU A 117 0.08 5.65 5.50
CA LEU A 117 0.81 4.78 6.40
C LEU A 117 0.85 3.38 5.79
N ILE A 118 2.07 2.91 5.54
CA ILE A 118 2.39 1.54 5.16
C ILE A 118 2.98 0.90 6.43
N GLY A 119 2.30 -0.09 7.00
CA GLY A 119 2.46 -0.53 8.39
C GLY A 119 3.71 -1.36 8.70
N THR A 120 3.55 -2.36 9.57
CA THR A 120 4.65 -3.24 10.02
C THR A 120 4.61 -4.58 9.29
N TYR A 121 5.77 -5.04 8.81
CA TYR A 121 5.87 -6.24 7.98
C TYR A 121 6.90 -7.20 8.60
N LYS A 122 6.52 -8.49 8.69
CA LYS A 122 7.46 -9.59 8.90
C LYS A 122 7.40 -10.51 7.69
N ALA A 123 8.36 -10.42 6.78
CA ALA A 123 8.31 -11.22 5.56
C ALA A 123 9.67 -11.60 4.98
N VAL A 124 9.79 -12.74 4.30
CA VAL A 124 11.07 -13.11 3.69
C VAL A 124 11.43 -12.11 2.58
N HIS A 125 10.47 -11.72 1.75
CA HIS A 125 10.63 -10.73 0.69
C HIS A 125 9.55 -9.64 0.77
N VAL A 126 9.95 -8.38 0.59
CA VAL A 126 9.04 -7.23 0.43
C VAL A 126 9.47 -6.41 -0.77
N GLN A 127 8.57 -6.20 -1.72
CA GLN A 127 8.72 -5.25 -2.82
C GLN A 127 7.60 -4.21 -2.77
N ILE A 128 7.96 -2.94 -2.72
CA ILE A 128 7.04 -1.81 -2.68
C ILE A 128 7.36 -0.85 -3.82
N THR A 129 6.40 -0.62 -4.71
CA THR A 129 6.50 0.34 -5.82
C THR A 129 5.40 1.39 -5.68
N LEU A 130 5.79 2.65 -5.46
CA LEU A 130 4.87 3.79 -5.37
C LEU A 130 5.15 4.77 -6.51
N LEU A 131 4.10 5.16 -7.24
CA LEU A 131 4.09 6.25 -8.21
C LEU A 131 3.03 7.29 -7.81
N MET A 132 3.47 8.50 -7.48
CA MET A 132 2.60 9.58 -7.01
C MET A 132 2.82 10.85 -7.85
N ILE A 133 1.77 11.33 -8.50
CA ILE A 133 1.92 12.39 -9.50
C ILE A 133 1.83 13.81 -8.89
N HIS A 134 1.09 14.00 -7.79
CA HIS A 134 0.74 15.36 -7.32
C HIS A 134 1.15 15.69 -5.87
N THR A 135 0.45 15.22 -4.83
CA THR A 135 0.77 15.69 -3.46
C THR A 135 0.54 14.66 -2.37
N VAL A 136 1.59 14.45 -1.58
CA VAL A 136 1.52 13.73 -0.30
C VAL A 136 1.90 14.68 0.84
N LYS A 137 1.03 14.87 1.84
CA LYS A 137 1.45 15.68 3.00
C LYS A 137 2.35 14.87 3.93
N HIS A 138 1.92 13.67 4.31
CA HIS A 138 2.69 12.78 5.17
C HIS A 138 2.70 11.37 4.59
N MET A 139 3.90 10.83 4.40
CA MET A 139 4.15 9.43 4.09
C MET A 139 4.95 8.82 5.23
N LEU A 140 4.44 7.74 5.83
CA LEU A 140 5.16 6.90 6.77
C LEU A 140 5.21 5.49 6.20
N ILE A 141 6.43 5.01 5.96
CA ILE A 141 6.74 3.63 5.62
C ILE A 141 7.32 3.01 6.90
N GLY A 142 6.65 2.02 7.47
CA GLY A 142 6.78 1.61 8.88
C GLY A 142 8.00 0.76 9.22
N THR A 143 7.81 -0.25 10.05
CA THR A 143 8.89 -1.13 10.55
C THR A 143 8.90 -2.47 9.84
N TYR A 144 10.08 -2.97 9.48
CA TYR A 144 10.23 -4.17 8.66
C TYR A 144 11.23 -5.14 9.28
N GLU A 145 10.80 -6.39 9.50
CA GLU A 145 11.68 -7.54 9.70
C GLU A 145 11.66 -8.40 8.43
N ALA A 146 12.76 -8.47 7.68
CA ALA A 146 12.76 -9.19 6.41
C ALA A 146 14.09 -9.81 5.99
N VAL A 147 14.11 -10.74 5.04
CA VAL A 147 15.37 -11.17 4.42
C VAL A 147 15.75 -10.19 3.31
N HIS A 148 14.82 -9.81 2.43
CA HIS A 148 15.05 -8.81 1.40
C HIS A 148 13.93 -7.76 1.34
N VAL A 149 14.30 -6.47 1.30
CA VAL A 149 13.40 -5.34 1.11
C VAL A 149 13.82 -4.54 -0.12
N GLN A 150 12.90 -4.33 -1.06
CA GLN A 150 13.06 -3.39 -2.18
C GLN A 150 11.95 -2.34 -2.14
N ILE A 151 12.33 -1.06 -2.15
CA ILE A 151 11.40 0.07 -2.21
C ILE A 151 11.77 0.95 -3.40
N THR A 152 10.84 1.11 -4.33
CA THR A 152 10.95 2.06 -5.45
C THR A 152 9.86 3.12 -5.29
N LEU A 153 10.27 4.38 -5.22
CA LEU A 153 9.37 5.53 -5.07
C LEU A 153 9.64 6.54 -6.18
N LEU A 154 8.61 6.85 -6.97
CA LEU A 154 8.62 7.91 -7.97
C LEU A 154 7.56 8.96 -7.60
N MET A 155 8.02 10.19 -7.35
CA MET A 155 7.18 11.31 -6.96
C MET A 155 7.43 12.48 -7.92
N ILE A 156 6.37 13.04 -8.50
CA ILE A 156 6.52 14.04 -9.57
C ILE A 156 6.40 15.50 -9.09
N HIS A 157 5.92 15.75 -7.86
CA HIS A 157 5.57 17.12 -7.44
C HIS A 157 5.84 17.44 -5.95
N THR A 158 5.01 17.06 -4.96
CA THR A 158 5.30 17.48 -3.56
C THR A 158 5.10 16.43 -2.48
N VAL A 159 6.13 16.26 -1.65
CA VAL A 159 6.04 15.59 -0.34
C VAL A 159 6.42 16.58 0.76
N LYS A 160 5.52 16.82 1.73
CA LYS A 160 5.89 17.68 2.88
C LYS A 160 6.76 16.92 3.88
N HIS A 161 6.32 15.74 4.31
CA HIS A 161 7.07 14.89 5.23
C HIS A 161 7.08 13.45 4.73
N MET A 162 8.27 12.88 4.63
CA MET A 162 8.51 11.47 4.39
C MET A 162 9.29 10.91 5.58
N LEU A 163 8.77 9.84 6.18
CA LEU A 163 9.48 9.02 7.14
C LEU A 163 9.54 7.59 6.62
N ILE A 164 10.77 7.12 6.41
CA ILE A 164 11.12 5.75 6.10
C ILE A 164 11.64 5.16 7.42
N GLY A 165 10.97 4.14 7.97
CA GLY A 165 11.09 3.74 9.37
C GLY A 165 12.33 2.92 9.72
N THR A 166 12.19 2.03 10.71
CA THR A 166 13.27 1.16 11.18
C THR A 166 13.21 -0.21 10.49
N TYR A 167 14.34 -0.66 9.96
CA TYR A 167 14.47 -1.91 9.21
C TYR A 167 15.44 -2.85 9.90
N LYS A 168 15.05 -4.10 10.08
CA LYS A 168 15.93 -5.22 10.42
C LYS A 168 15.90 -6.22 9.26
N ALA A 169 16.91 -6.20 8.39
CA ALA A 169 16.90 -7.05 7.21
C ALA A 169 18.26 -7.52 6.69
N VAL A 170 18.33 -8.65 6.00
CA VAL A 170 19.60 -9.09 5.41
C VAL A 170 19.98 -8.17 4.24
N HIS A 171 19.03 -7.87 3.36
CA HIS A 171 19.20 -6.96 2.22
C HIS A 171 18.13 -5.86 2.21
N VAL A 172 18.56 -4.62 1.97
CA VAL A 172 17.69 -3.46 1.72
C VAL A 172 18.17 -2.72 0.47
N GLN A 173 17.24 -2.46 -0.45
CA GLN A 173 17.44 -1.58 -1.60
C GLN A 173 16.33 -0.52 -1.64
N VAL A 174 16.71 0.75 -1.68
CA VAL A 174 15.78 1.89 -1.78
C VAL A 174 16.15 2.75 -2.98
N THR A 175 15.21 2.95 -3.90
CA THR A 175 15.33 3.86 -5.04
C THR A 175 14.29 4.96 -4.92
N LEU A 176 14.74 6.20 -4.80
CA LEU A 176 13.94 7.41 -4.65
C LEU A 176 14.18 8.32 -5.86
N LEU A 177 13.17 8.50 -6.71
CA LEU A 177 13.18 9.52 -7.77
C LEU A 177 12.13 10.58 -7.45
N MET A 178 12.60 11.78 -7.20
CA MET A 178 11.78 12.93 -6.81
C MET A 178 11.97 14.04 -7.84
N ILE A 179 10.90 14.41 -8.53
CA ILE A 179 10.84 15.64 -9.31
C ILE A 179 10.17 16.69 -8.42
N HIS A 180 10.69 17.91 -8.46
CA HIS A 180 10.22 19.09 -7.73
C HIS A 180 10.62 19.15 -6.23
N THR A 181 9.74 18.90 -5.24
CA THR A 181 10.03 19.33 -3.84
C THR A 181 9.70 18.32 -2.72
N VAL A 182 10.70 18.04 -1.88
CA VAL A 182 10.55 17.44 -0.54
C VAL A 182 10.92 18.47 0.52
N LYS A 183 10.05 18.72 1.51
CA LYS A 183 10.40 19.63 2.63
C LYS A 183 11.20 18.94 3.73
N HIS A 184 10.77 17.74 4.13
CA HIS A 184 11.45 16.94 5.14
C HIS A 184 11.45 15.47 4.72
N MET A 185 12.64 14.87 4.70
CA MET A 185 12.85 13.43 4.60
C MET A 185 13.60 12.99 5.84
N LEU A 186 13.09 11.99 6.55
CA LEU A 186 13.83 11.26 7.56
C LEU A 186 13.87 9.80 7.12
N ILE A 187 15.08 9.25 7.09
CA ILE A 187 15.33 7.84 6.88
C ILE A 187 15.82 7.28 8.22
N GLY A 188 15.15 6.26 8.72
CA GLY A 188 15.32 5.72 10.06
C GLY A 188 16.52 4.79 10.21
N THR A 189 16.51 4.02 11.30
CA THR A 189 17.61 3.11 11.64
C THR A 189 17.57 1.82 10.82
N TYR A 190 18.73 1.39 10.32
CA TYR A 190 18.90 0.13 9.61
C TYR A 190 19.80 -0.82 10.41
N GLU A 191 19.26 -1.93 10.87
CA GLU A 191 20.02 -3.12 11.23
C GLU A 191 20.04 -4.05 10.01
N ALA A 192 21.05 -3.90 9.14
CA ALA A 192 21.12 -4.71 7.93
C ALA A 192 22.52 -5.15 7.53
N VAL A 193 22.62 -6.32 6.89
CA VAL A 193 23.87 -6.87 6.36
C VAL A 193 24.27 -6.14 5.08
N HIS A 194 23.30 -5.76 4.25
CA HIS A 194 23.53 -4.99 3.03
C HIS A 194 22.45 -3.90 2.84
N VAL A 195 22.88 -2.67 2.59
CA VAL A 195 22.00 -1.52 2.30
C VAL A 195 22.48 -0.80 1.05
N GLN A 196 21.57 -0.58 0.10
CA GLN A 196 21.79 0.31 -1.04
C GLN A 196 20.68 1.37 -1.09
N ILE A 197 21.06 2.64 -1.17
CA ILE A 197 20.12 3.77 -1.33
C ILE A 197 20.54 4.58 -2.55
N THR A 198 19.63 4.72 -3.51
CA THR A 198 19.78 5.59 -4.68
C THR A 198 18.75 6.71 -4.58
N LEU A 199 19.21 7.96 -4.56
CA LEU A 199 18.37 9.16 -4.51
C LEU A 199 18.68 10.06 -5.70
N LEU A 200 17.66 10.37 -6.50
CA LEU A 200 17.71 11.38 -7.56
C LEU A 200 16.65 12.44 -7.31
N MET A 201 17.11 13.67 -7.06
CA MET A 201 16.29 14.85 -6.82
C MET A 201 16.43 15.80 -8.01
N ILE A 202 15.37 16.02 -8.79
CA ILE A 202 15.31 17.00 -9.88
C ILE A 202 14.55 18.22 -9.37
N HIS A 203 15.28 19.25 -8.93
CA HIS A 203 14.69 20.51 -8.50
C HIS A 203 14.47 21.43 -9.70
N THR A 204 13.22 21.61 -10.12
CA THR A 204 12.81 22.65 -11.07
C THR A 204 12.62 23.97 -10.32
N VAL A 205 13.32 25.02 -10.78
CA VAL A 205 13.21 26.40 -10.26
C VAL A 205 11.98 27.08 -10.82
#